data_AF-A0A5J4QMT0-F1
#
_entry.id   AF-A0A5J4QMT0-F1
#
_cell.length_a   1.000
_cell.length_b   1.000
_cell.length_c   1.000
_cell.angle_alpha   90.00
_cell.angle_beta   90.00
_cell.angle_gamma   90.00
#
_symmetry.space_group_name_H-M   'P 1'
#
loop_
_entity.id
_entity.type
_entity.pdbx_description
1 polymer ?
#
loop_
_entity_poly.entity_id
_entity_poly.type
_entity_poly.pdbx_seq_one_letter_code
_entity_poly.pdbx_strand_id
1 'polypeptide(L)'
;MNGKGEDFNLFRWLLSKQCKNHSIHRRMNLKYNRLFPFVTFLFCFPLLLSIEAQDTVRTRRPLIGISCSHPEDFSSVRMSYTESVIQSGGIPVLIPVMQDEKVLDAIVSLLDGLILTGGEDIHPNYYNEDPIEQLGTVNAVRDRYDLTLIRLATLRNLPTLGICRGEQLINVAFGGTLYQD
;
A
#
# COMPACT_ATOMS: atom_id res chain seq x y z
N MET A 1 8.04 15.77 -24.84
CA MET A 1 9.26 15.67 -24.01
C MET A 1 9.09 16.57 -22.79
N ASN A 2 8.61 16.06 -21.65
CA ASN A 2 8.60 16.77 -20.35
C ASN A 2 8.31 15.83 -19.14
N GLY A 3 8.44 14.50 -19.26
CA GLY A 3 8.07 13.55 -18.19
C GLY A 3 9.20 13.13 -17.23
N LYS A 4 10.47 13.28 -17.62
CA LYS A 4 11.61 12.69 -16.86
C LYS A 4 11.87 13.34 -15.49
N GLY A 5 11.38 14.57 -15.24
CA GLY A 5 11.67 15.30 -14.00
C GLY A 5 10.76 14.97 -12.82
N GLU A 6 9.50 14.59 -13.08
CA GLU A 6 8.52 14.32 -12.02
C GLU A 6 8.65 12.89 -11.49
N ASP A 7 8.87 11.90 -12.36
CA ASP A 7 9.08 10.50 -11.97
C ASP A 7 10.34 10.31 -11.09
N PHE A 8 11.37 11.13 -11.31
CA PHE A 8 12.61 11.10 -10.52
C PHE A 8 12.40 11.59 -9.08
N ASN A 9 11.45 12.50 -8.85
CA ASN A 9 11.09 12.97 -7.50
C ASN A 9 10.30 11.91 -6.73
N LEU A 10 9.46 11.13 -7.41
CA LEU A 10 8.73 10.00 -6.85
C LEU A 10 9.69 8.92 -6.32
N PHE A 11 10.66 8.49 -7.13
CA PHE A 11 11.68 7.51 -6.70
C PHE A 11 12.58 8.03 -5.59
N ARG A 12 13.10 9.26 -5.70
CA ARG A 12 13.92 9.84 -4.61
C ARG A 12 13.15 9.90 -3.30
N TRP A 13 11.85 10.23 -3.36
CA TRP A 13 11.01 10.27 -2.18
C TRP A 13 10.84 8.88 -1.55
N LEU A 14 10.52 7.85 -2.35
CA LEU A 14 10.37 6.47 -1.88
C LEU A 14 11.66 5.96 -1.20
N LEU A 15 12.81 6.14 -1.86
CA LEU A 15 14.11 5.75 -1.31
C LEU A 15 14.48 6.52 -0.03
N SER A 16 14.10 7.80 0.09
CA SER A 16 14.38 8.60 1.30
C SER A 16 13.67 8.10 2.56
N LYS A 17 12.59 7.31 2.42
CA LYS A 17 11.82 6.76 3.54
C LYS A 17 12.33 5.40 4.01
N GLN A 18 12.97 4.62 3.14
CA GLN A 18 13.63 3.36 3.50
C GLN A 18 14.70 3.58 4.60
N CYS A 19 15.42 4.70 4.53
CA CYS A 19 16.42 5.08 5.53
C CYS A 19 15.85 5.49 6.91
N LYS A 20 14.55 5.82 7.04
CA LYS A 20 13.97 6.25 8.32
C LYS A 20 13.34 5.13 9.14
N ASN A 21 13.18 3.93 8.58
CA ASN A 21 12.58 2.78 9.27
C ASN A 21 13.59 1.86 9.99
N HIS A 22 14.89 2.17 9.99
CA HIS A 22 15.94 1.32 10.57
C HIS A 22 16.31 1.65 12.04
N SER A 23 15.40 2.22 12.83
CA SER A 23 15.61 2.43 14.27
C SER A 23 14.35 2.14 15.08
N ILE A 24 13.99 0.86 15.11
CA ILE A 24 13.17 0.30 16.19
C ILE A 24 14.04 -0.72 16.91
N HIS A 25 14.95 -0.24 17.76
CA HIS A 25 15.64 -1.08 18.72
C HIS A 25 14.63 -1.55 19.77
N ARG A 26 14.07 -2.75 19.59
CA ARG A 26 13.49 -3.54 20.70
C ARG A 26 14.60 -3.82 21.71
N ARG A 27 14.63 -3.09 22.83
CA ARG A 27 15.29 -3.53 24.06
C ARG A 27 14.21 -4.06 25.01
N MET A 28 13.89 -5.34 24.88
CA MET A 28 13.26 -6.11 25.96
C MET A 28 14.34 -6.97 26.61
N ASN A 29 14.91 -6.48 27.71
CA ASN A 29 15.70 -7.30 28.61
C ASN A 29 14.74 -8.20 29.39
N LEU A 30 14.61 -9.47 29.00
CA LEU A 30 14.11 -10.51 29.90
C LEU A 30 15.31 -11.07 30.70
N LYS A 31 15.42 -10.66 31.96
CA LYS A 31 16.00 -11.51 33.01
C LYS A 31 14.85 -11.89 33.93
N TYR A 32 14.30 -13.08 33.75
CA TYR A 32 13.32 -13.64 34.68
C TYR A 32 14.06 -14.46 35.75
N ASN A 33 13.82 -14.06 37.00
CA ASN A 33 14.47 -14.53 38.21
C ASN A 33 13.98 -15.92 38.66
N ARG A 34 14.84 -16.64 39.36
CA ARG A 34 14.49 -17.83 40.16
C ARG A 34 13.56 -17.43 41.33
N LEU A 35 12.47 -18.19 41.43
CA LEU A 35 11.61 -18.51 42.58
C LEU A 35 11.89 -17.82 43.94
N PHE A 36 10.90 -17.08 44.44
CA PHE A 36 10.59 -16.92 45.88
C PHE A 36 9.07 -16.71 46.05
N PRO A 37 8.36 -17.50 46.87
CA PRO A 37 6.91 -17.38 47.03
C PRO A 37 6.52 -16.70 48.35
N PHE A 38 5.25 -16.25 48.40
CA PHE A 38 4.47 -15.77 49.56
C PHE A 38 4.85 -14.41 50.16
N VAL A 39 3.97 -13.40 50.01
CA VAL A 39 3.15 -12.82 51.10
C VAL A 39 2.12 -11.84 50.50
N THR A 40 0.88 -12.09 50.87
CA THR A 40 -0.36 -11.30 50.78
C THR A 40 -0.18 -9.79 50.90
N PHE A 41 -0.82 -8.97 50.05
CA PHE A 41 -1.45 -7.73 50.52
C PHE A 41 -2.55 -7.26 49.56
N LEU A 42 -3.79 -7.45 50.03
CA LEU A 42 -5.03 -7.01 49.44
C LEU A 42 -5.27 -5.57 49.94
N PHE A 43 -4.90 -4.55 49.17
CA PHE A 43 -5.34 -3.17 49.43
C PHE A 43 -5.51 -2.38 48.12
N CYS A 44 -6.78 -2.22 47.74
CA CYS A 44 -7.41 -0.99 47.25
C CYS A 44 -6.64 -0.16 46.20
N PHE A 45 -6.93 -0.40 44.92
CA PHE A 45 -7.07 0.69 43.95
C PHE A 45 -8.08 0.28 42.86
N PRO A 46 -9.38 0.60 43.02
CA PRO A 46 -10.35 0.44 41.96
C PRO A 46 -10.20 1.65 41.01
N LEU A 47 -9.40 1.50 39.96
CA LEU A 47 -9.29 2.46 38.87
C LEU A 47 -8.86 1.66 37.63
N LEU A 48 -9.80 1.09 36.88
CA LEU A 48 -10.45 1.80 35.78
C LEU A 48 -9.43 2.56 34.92
N LEU A 49 -8.67 1.81 34.12
CA LEU A 49 -8.63 2.10 32.70
C LEU A 49 -8.36 0.77 32.00
N SER A 50 -9.46 0.21 31.48
CA SER A 50 -9.41 -0.65 30.32
C SER A 50 -8.44 -0.02 29.33
N ILE A 51 -7.26 -0.63 29.14
CA ILE A 51 -6.70 -0.67 27.79
C ILE A 51 -7.53 -1.75 27.09
N GLU A 52 -8.82 -1.49 26.93
CA GLU A 52 -9.44 -1.78 25.66
C GLU A 52 -8.58 -0.95 24.71
N ALA A 53 -7.66 -1.62 24.03
CA ALA A 53 -7.27 -1.14 22.72
C ALA A 53 -8.61 -0.84 22.04
N GLN A 54 -8.93 0.44 21.91
CA GLN A 54 -10.07 0.88 21.14
C GLN A 54 -9.70 0.54 19.71
N ASP A 55 -9.83 -0.74 19.39
CA ASP A 55 -10.09 -1.20 18.06
C ASP A 55 -11.46 -0.61 17.76
N THR A 56 -11.45 0.62 17.26
CA THR A 56 -12.67 1.29 16.84
C THR A 56 -13.21 0.43 15.71
N VAL A 57 -14.05 -0.53 16.05
CA VAL A 57 -14.81 -1.32 15.09
C VAL A 57 -15.47 -0.29 14.19
N ARG A 58 -14.97 -0.17 12.97
CA ARG A 58 -15.50 0.82 12.02
C ARG A 58 -16.97 0.46 11.83
N THR A 59 -17.84 1.33 12.31
CA THR A 59 -19.30 1.12 12.28
C THR A 59 -19.86 1.20 10.86
N ARG A 60 -19.07 1.71 9.91
CA ARG A 60 -19.37 1.74 8.48
C ARG A 60 -18.58 0.68 7.72
N ARG A 61 -19.17 0.15 6.65
CA ARG A 61 -18.44 -0.69 5.69
C ARG A 61 -17.20 0.08 5.16
N PRO A 62 -16.03 -0.58 5.06
CA PRO A 62 -14.81 0.08 4.60
C PRO A 62 -14.90 0.39 3.09
N LEU A 63 -14.46 1.58 2.70
CA LEU A 63 -14.31 1.99 1.30
C LEU A 63 -12.97 1.45 0.78
N ILE A 64 -13.03 0.53 -0.17
CA ILE A 64 -11.85 -0.10 -0.75
C ILE A 64 -11.66 0.43 -2.16
N GLY A 65 -10.60 1.21 -2.37
CA GLY A 65 -10.21 1.65 -3.70
C GLY A 65 -9.67 0.48 -4.51
N ILE A 66 -10.05 0.40 -5.78
CA ILE A 66 -9.55 -0.62 -6.71
C ILE A 66 -8.99 0.12 -7.93
N SER A 67 -7.69 -0.05 -8.20
CA SER A 67 -7.06 0.62 -9.33
C SER A 67 -7.54 0.05 -10.65
N CYS A 68 -7.92 0.92 -11.59
CA CYS A 68 -8.37 0.49 -12.90
C CYS A 68 -7.20 0.10 -13.81
N SER A 69 -7.48 -0.85 -14.70
CA SER A 69 -6.68 -1.06 -15.90
C SER A 69 -7.08 -0.05 -16.99
N HIS A 70 -6.20 0.16 -17.96
CA HIS A 70 -6.38 1.11 -19.06
C HIS A 70 -6.22 0.41 -20.43
N PRO A 71 -7.14 -0.50 -20.80
CA PRO A 71 -7.22 -0.97 -22.18
C PRO A 71 -7.65 0.19 -23.07
N GLU A 72 -6.79 0.55 -24.02
CA GLU A 72 -7.05 1.62 -25.01
C GLU A 72 -7.36 2.98 -24.39
N ASP A 73 -8.61 3.44 -24.40
CA ASP A 73 -9.05 4.79 -23.99
C ASP A 73 -10.09 4.80 -22.85
N PHE A 74 -10.32 3.65 -22.20
CA PHE A 74 -11.26 3.54 -21.08
C PHE A 74 -10.63 2.89 -19.84
N SER A 75 -11.19 3.21 -18.68
CA SER A 75 -10.81 2.57 -17.40
C SER A 75 -11.72 1.39 -17.11
N SER A 76 -11.14 0.24 -16.77
CA SER A 76 -11.92 -0.97 -16.45
C SER A 76 -11.28 -1.85 -15.38
N VAL A 77 -12.11 -2.66 -14.72
CA VAL A 77 -11.71 -3.64 -13.70
C VAL A 77 -12.50 -4.93 -13.92
N ARG A 78 -11.83 -6.09 -13.76
CA ARG A 78 -12.52 -7.38 -13.78
C ARG A 78 -13.49 -7.48 -12.59
N MET A 79 -14.70 -7.99 -12.83
CA MET A 79 -15.75 -8.11 -11.81
C MET A 79 -15.31 -8.88 -10.57
N SER A 80 -14.40 -9.83 -10.71
CA SER A 80 -13.87 -10.60 -9.57
C SER A 80 -13.28 -9.72 -8.46
N TYR A 81 -12.67 -8.58 -8.79
CA TYR A 81 -12.15 -7.64 -7.78
C TYR A 81 -13.28 -6.97 -7.00
N THR A 82 -14.29 -6.44 -7.68
CA THR A 82 -15.41 -5.74 -7.04
C THR A 82 -16.26 -6.73 -6.23
N GLU A 83 -16.53 -7.92 -6.78
CA GLU A 83 -17.26 -8.99 -6.12
C GLU A 83 -16.54 -9.46 -4.85
N SER A 84 -15.22 -9.65 -4.90
CA SER A 84 -14.43 -10.07 -3.73
C SER A 84 -14.50 -9.04 -2.59
N VAL A 85 -14.46 -7.75 -2.93
CA VAL A 85 -14.62 -6.67 -1.93
C VAL A 85 -16.01 -6.69 -1.31
N ILE A 86 -17.06 -6.86 -2.12
CA ILE A 86 -18.45 -6.92 -1.64
C ILE A 86 -18.65 -8.14 -0.73
N GLN A 87 -18.16 -9.31 -1.14
CA GLN A 87 -18.23 -10.55 -0.36
C GLN A 87 -17.47 -10.44 0.96
N SER A 88 -16.41 -9.63 1.00
CA SER A 88 -15.65 -9.33 2.22
C SER A 88 -16.28 -8.24 3.10
N GLY A 89 -17.47 -7.73 2.74
CA GLY A 89 -18.19 -6.71 3.51
C GLY A 89 -17.75 -5.27 3.26
N GLY A 90 -16.89 -5.03 2.27
CA GLY A 90 -16.44 -3.70 1.85
C GLY A 90 -17.35 -3.04 0.81
N ILE A 91 -17.05 -1.78 0.51
CA ILE A 91 -17.64 -1.02 -0.59
C ILE A 91 -16.55 -0.78 -1.64
N PRO A 92 -16.64 -1.37 -2.84
CA PRO A 92 -15.64 -1.15 -3.88
C PRO A 92 -15.78 0.25 -4.49
N VAL A 93 -14.66 0.94 -4.64
CA VAL A 93 -14.56 2.24 -5.31
C VAL A 93 -13.56 2.09 -6.46
N LEU A 94 -14.05 2.12 -7.69
CA LEU A 94 -13.18 2.10 -8.87
C LEU A 94 -12.46 3.44 -8.99
N ILE A 95 -11.13 3.39 -9.09
CA ILE A 95 -10.31 4.57 -9.30
C ILE A 95 -9.93 4.59 -10.79
N PRO A 96 -10.52 5.45 -11.63
CA PRO A 96 -10.17 5.49 -13.03
C PRO A 96 -8.72 5.98 -13.22
N VAL A 97 -8.10 5.54 -14.31
CA VAL A 97 -6.73 5.90 -14.66
C VAL A 97 -6.71 7.37 -15.05
N MET A 98 -5.88 8.16 -14.37
CA MET A 98 -5.73 9.59 -14.60
C MET A 98 -4.35 10.06 -14.12
N GLN A 99 -3.93 11.26 -14.55
CA GLN A 99 -2.63 11.83 -14.20
C GLN A 99 -2.71 13.01 -13.22
N ASP A 100 -3.92 13.48 -12.87
CA ASP A 100 -4.08 14.58 -11.91
C ASP A 100 -3.85 14.08 -10.48
N GLU A 101 -2.66 14.34 -9.94
CA GLU A 101 -2.28 13.90 -8.60
C GLU A 101 -3.16 14.50 -7.49
N LYS A 102 -3.70 15.72 -7.66
CA LYS A 102 -4.53 16.35 -6.62
C LYS A 102 -5.87 15.64 -6.53
N VAL A 103 -6.43 15.24 -7.68
CA VAL A 103 -7.66 14.44 -7.72
C VAL A 103 -7.40 13.06 -7.12
N LEU A 104 -6.30 12.40 -7.47
CA LEU A 104 -5.92 11.12 -6.87
C LEU A 104 -5.72 11.23 -5.35
N ASP A 105 -5.05 12.27 -4.86
CA ASP A 105 -4.85 12.52 -3.43
C ASP A 105 -6.18 12.69 -2.69
N ALA A 106 -7.11 13.46 -3.28
CA ALA A 106 -8.45 13.63 -2.74
C ALA A 106 -9.21 12.29 -2.68
N ILE A 107 -9.16 11.47 -3.73
CA ILE A 107 -9.79 10.14 -3.75
C ILE A 107 -9.16 9.25 -2.66
N VAL A 108 -7.83 9.11 -2.65
CA VAL A 108 -7.10 8.23 -1.71
C VAL A 108 -7.34 8.64 -0.26
N SER A 109 -7.55 9.93 0.02
CA SER A 109 -7.85 10.43 1.37
C SER A 109 -9.17 9.91 1.96
N LEU A 110 -10.10 9.44 1.11
CA LEU A 110 -11.41 8.93 1.52
C LEU A 110 -11.41 7.41 1.76
N LEU A 111 -10.35 6.72 1.33
CA LEU A 111 -10.30 5.26 1.34
C LEU A 111 -9.87 4.70 2.69
N ASP A 112 -10.32 3.47 2.94
CA ASP A 112 -9.93 2.67 4.12
C ASP A 112 -8.95 1.54 3.76
N GLY A 113 -8.85 1.22 2.47
CA GLY A 113 -7.85 0.33 1.90
C GLY A 113 -7.74 0.52 0.39
N LEU A 114 -6.67 -0.03 -0.18
CA LEU A 114 -6.38 0.02 -1.61
C LEU A 114 -6.06 -1.37 -2.15
N ILE A 115 -6.62 -1.73 -3.29
CA ILE A 115 -6.27 -2.91 -4.08
C ILE A 115 -5.68 -2.43 -5.40
N LEU A 116 -4.44 -2.84 -5.68
CA LEU A 116 -3.78 -2.66 -6.96
C LEU A 116 -4.03 -3.89 -7.82
N THR A 117 -4.63 -3.69 -8.98
CA THR A 117 -5.06 -4.79 -9.85
C THR A 117 -3.90 -5.35 -10.67
N GLY A 118 -4.05 -6.61 -11.08
CA GLY A 118 -3.17 -7.27 -12.06
C GLY A 118 -3.24 -6.62 -13.44
N GLY A 119 -2.32 -6.98 -14.33
CA GLY A 119 -2.21 -6.38 -15.65
C GLY A 119 -0.96 -6.77 -16.40
N GLU A 120 -0.62 -5.95 -17.37
CA GLU A 120 0.57 -5.96 -18.20
C GLU A 120 1.87 -5.64 -17.44
N ASP A 121 3.02 -5.76 -18.10
CA ASP A 121 4.32 -5.61 -17.44
C ASP A 121 4.61 -4.15 -17.08
N ILE A 122 5.48 -3.98 -16.08
CA ILE A 122 5.92 -2.68 -15.61
C ILE A 122 7.15 -2.26 -16.41
N HIS A 123 7.17 -1.03 -16.89
CA HIS A 123 8.28 -0.55 -17.72
C HIS A 123 9.65 -0.66 -16.96
N PRO A 124 10.68 -1.29 -17.55
CA PRO A 124 11.97 -1.55 -16.89
C PRO A 124 12.72 -0.35 -16.30
N ASN A 125 12.56 0.83 -16.90
CA ASN A 125 13.03 2.10 -16.35
C ASN A 125 12.65 2.34 -14.88
N TYR A 126 11.51 1.82 -14.41
CA TYR A 126 11.09 1.96 -13.01
C TYR A 126 11.95 1.14 -12.04
N TYR A 127 12.70 0.16 -12.50
CA TYR A 127 13.64 -0.63 -11.68
C TYR A 127 15.07 -0.60 -12.23
N ASN A 128 15.42 0.46 -12.98
CA ASN A 128 16.75 0.77 -13.50
C ASN A 128 17.34 -0.28 -14.46
N GLU A 129 16.49 -0.92 -15.26
CA GLU A 129 16.92 -1.84 -16.31
C GLU A 129 16.52 -1.33 -17.70
N ASP A 130 17.27 -1.78 -18.71
CA ASP A 130 16.90 -1.62 -20.11
C ASP A 130 15.92 -2.73 -20.53
N PRO A 131 14.98 -2.45 -21.45
CA PRO A 131 14.04 -3.44 -21.94
C PRO A 131 14.73 -4.56 -22.73
N ILE A 132 14.32 -5.80 -22.47
CA ILE A 132 14.75 -6.98 -23.25
C ILE A 132 13.76 -7.32 -24.37
N GLU A 133 14.16 -8.18 -25.31
CA GLU A 133 13.33 -8.59 -26.44
C GLU A 133 12.04 -9.32 -26.03
N GLN A 134 12.09 -10.04 -24.90
CA GLN A 134 10.98 -10.81 -24.35
C GLN A 134 9.94 -9.94 -23.64
N LEU A 135 10.26 -8.69 -23.31
CA LEU A 135 9.37 -7.80 -22.56
C LEU A 135 7.97 -7.75 -23.19
N GLY A 136 6.95 -8.07 -22.39
CA GLY A 136 5.56 -7.96 -22.81
C GLY A 136 5.10 -6.52 -23.01
N THR A 137 3.79 -6.35 -23.13
CA THR A 137 3.20 -5.02 -23.29
C THR A 137 3.41 -4.19 -22.03
N VAL A 138 3.77 -2.92 -22.17
CA VAL A 138 3.90 -1.99 -21.04
C VAL A 138 2.96 -0.79 -21.21
N ASN A 139 2.53 -0.20 -20.11
CA ASN A 139 1.67 0.99 -20.13
C ASN A 139 2.20 2.07 -19.17
N ALA A 140 3.00 2.99 -19.72
CA ALA A 140 3.63 4.05 -18.93
C ALA A 140 2.63 4.99 -18.23
N VAL A 141 1.45 5.21 -18.82
CA VAL A 141 0.39 6.03 -18.18
C VAL A 141 -0.13 5.33 -16.93
N ARG A 142 -0.38 4.01 -17.04
CA ARG A 142 -0.83 3.20 -15.91
C ARG A 142 0.27 3.02 -14.86
N ASP A 143 1.52 2.80 -15.26
CA ASP A 143 2.66 2.71 -14.34
C ASP A 143 2.75 3.96 -13.46
N ARG A 144 2.73 5.15 -14.07
CA ARG A 144 2.77 6.42 -13.34
C ARG A 144 1.58 6.57 -12.39
N TYR A 145 0.38 6.24 -12.88
CA TYR A 145 -0.86 6.29 -12.10
C TYR A 145 -0.81 5.37 -10.87
N ASP A 146 -0.44 4.10 -11.01
CA ASP A 146 -0.40 3.15 -9.89
C ASP A 146 0.74 3.47 -8.91
N LEU A 147 1.92 3.89 -9.39
CA LEU A 147 3.01 4.33 -8.51
C LEU A 147 2.63 5.58 -7.71
N THR A 148 1.84 6.47 -8.31
CA THR A 148 1.26 7.61 -7.60
C THR A 148 0.31 7.13 -6.50
N LEU A 149 -0.59 6.18 -6.80
CA LEU A 149 -1.46 5.58 -5.78
C LEU A 149 -0.67 4.93 -4.64
N ILE A 150 0.39 4.18 -4.94
CA ILE A 150 1.27 3.57 -3.92
C ILE A 150 1.89 4.65 -3.03
N ARG A 151 2.43 5.72 -3.61
CA ARG A 151 2.98 6.84 -2.81
C ARG A 151 1.92 7.45 -1.90
N LEU A 152 0.75 7.76 -2.44
CA LEU A 152 -0.33 8.43 -1.70
C LEU A 152 -0.90 7.54 -0.59
N ALA A 153 -1.02 6.24 -0.83
CA ALA A 153 -1.40 5.24 0.16
C ALA A 153 -0.33 5.10 1.26
N THR A 154 0.94 5.04 0.88
CA THR A 154 2.08 4.95 1.80
C THR A 154 2.17 6.16 2.72
N LEU A 155 1.96 7.37 2.17
CA LEU A 155 1.93 8.61 2.95
C LEU A 155 0.88 8.59 4.08
N ARG A 156 -0.17 7.78 3.93
CA ARG A 156 -1.30 7.68 4.85
C ARG A 156 -1.29 6.42 5.70
N ASN A 157 -0.29 5.54 5.53
CA ASN A 157 -0.32 4.17 6.07
C ASN A 157 -1.62 3.42 5.70
N LEU A 158 -2.13 3.66 4.49
CA LEU A 158 -3.34 3.01 3.99
C LEU A 158 -3.03 1.53 3.70
N PRO A 159 -3.80 0.57 4.27
CA PRO A 159 -3.63 -0.84 3.96
C PRO A 159 -3.76 -1.08 2.45
N THR A 160 -2.71 -1.63 1.84
CA THR A 160 -2.65 -1.86 0.39
C THR A 160 -2.40 -3.33 0.09
N LEU A 161 -3.20 -3.90 -0.81
CA LEU A 161 -3.02 -5.24 -1.36
C LEU A 161 -2.66 -5.13 -2.84
N GLY A 162 -1.54 -5.70 -3.24
CA GLY A 162 -1.17 -5.87 -4.65
C GLY A 162 -1.52 -7.27 -5.12
N ILE A 163 -2.08 -7.39 -6.33
CA ILE A 163 -2.37 -8.69 -6.96
C ILE A 163 -1.64 -8.76 -8.30
N CYS A 164 -0.79 -9.78 -8.50
CA CYS A 164 0.00 -9.98 -9.71
C CYS A 164 0.85 -8.73 -10.04
N ARG A 165 0.54 -7.99 -11.11
CA ARG A 165 1.18 -6.70 -11.40
C ARG A 165 1.19 -5.75 -10.20
N GLY A 166 0.11 -5.74 -9.39
CA GLY A 166 0.01 -4.87 -8.22
C GLY A 166 1.09 -5.13 -7.16
N GLU A 167 1.46 -6.39 -6.89
CA GLU A 167 2.54 -6.71 -5.93
C GLU A 167 3.93 -6.41 -6.51
N GLN A 168 4.10 -6.61 -7.82
CA GLN A 168 5.32 -6.24 -8.53
C GLN A 168 5.55 -4.72 -8.48
N LEU A 169 4.51 -3.92 -8.68
CA LEU A 169 4.56 -2.47 -8.55
C LEU A 169 4.93 -2.02 -7.14
N ILE A 170 4.40 -2.67 -6.10
CA ILE A 170 4.78 -2.40 -4.71
C ILE A 170 6.27 -2.69 -4.53
N ASN A 171 6.76 -3.84 -5.00
CA ASN A 171 8.18 -4.18 -4.94
C ASN A 171 9.06 -3.11 -5.61
N VAL A 172 8.73 -2.73 -6.85
CA VAL A 172 9.45 -1.69 -7.61
C VAL A 172 9.41 -0.33 -6.91
N ALA A 173 8.25 0.08 -6.38
CA ALA A 173 8.11 1.34 -5.65
C ALA A 173 9.02 1.40 -4.41
N PHE A 174 9.29 0.26 -3.76
CA PHE A 174 10.19 0.19 -2.61
C PHE A 174 11.63 -0.20 -2.98
N GLY A 175 12.00 -0.08 -4.25
CA GLY A 175 13.37 -0.23 -4.74
C GLY A 175 13.78 -1.66 -5.07
N GLY A 176 12.82 -2.59 -5.19
CA GLY A 176 13.06 -3.93 -5.72
C GLY A 176 13.18 -3.96 -7.24
N THR A 177 13.60 -5.10 -7.78
CA THR A 177 13.71 -5.38 -9.21
C THR A 177 12.75 -6.49 -9.63
N LEU A 178 12.58 -6.69 -10.94
CA LEU A 178 11.73 -7.71 -11.52
C LEU A 178 12.53 -8.53 -12.55
N TYR A 179 12.13 -9.77 -12.75
CA TYR A 179 12.52 -10.50 -13.95
C TYR A 179 11.60 -10.06 -15.09
N GLN A 180 12.18 -9.77 -16.25
CA GLN A 180 11.46 -9.50 -17.49
C GLN A 180 11.20 -10.84 -18.19
N ASP A 181 9.96 -11.09 -18.62
CA ASP A 181 9.51 -12.32 -19.28
C ASP A 181 8.52 -12.07 -20.43
#